data_AF-A0A2G9U6Z5-F1
#
_entry.id   AF-A0A2G9U6Z5-F1
#
_cell.length_a   1.000
_cell.length_b   1.000
_cell.length_c   1.000
_cell.angle_alpha   90.00
_cell.angle_beta   90.00
_cell.angle_gamma   90.00
#
_symmetry.space_group_name_H-M   'P 1'
#
loop_
_entity.id
_entity.type
_entity.pdbx_description
1 polymer ?
#
loop_
_entity_poly.entity_id
_entity_poly.type
_entity_poly.pdbx_seq_one_letter_code
_entity_poly.pdbx_strand_id
1 'polypeptide(L)'
;MVFAAVAVVIVTFLWMPKVEATVVVAEHVGRAILGQWIHYETKDGEKKPILIIQLKEKVSTVHALEEECKNHGGTLASIHSKEENDFIRDLVNKAFIRESQDKRGNYLILGMHNKQWTDGTKMDFTNWDPVGNRCSYFPRLRTDCAAMYLHKSSWCETTCDRLGPNRNFAVCRLVLEEPR
;
A
#
# COMPACT_ATOMS: atom_id res chain seq x y z
N MET A 1 3.52 -60.96 2.84
CA MET A 1 3.81 -60.72 4.27
C MET A 1 5.09 -59.92 4.38
N VAL A 2 5.00 -58.63 4.72
CA VAL A 2 5.88 -57.90 5.65
C VAL A 2 5.01 -56.76 6.20
N PHE A 3 4.82 -56.71 7.51
CA PHE A 3 4.21 -55.57 8.21
C PHE A 3 5.32 -54.59 8.60
N ALA A 4 5.05 -53.29 8.50
CA ALA A 4 5.60 -52.30 9.42
C ALA A 4 4.70 -51.05 9.39
N ALA A 5 3.92 -50.87 10.44
CA ALA A 5 3.27 -49.60 10.75
C ALA A 5 4.30 -48.65 11.36
N VAL A 6 4.34 -47.41 10.90
CA VAL A 6 4.93 -46.29 11.65
C VAL A 6 3.84 -45.25 11.81
N ALA A 7 3.47 -45.01 13.07
CA ALA A 7 2.54 -43.97 13.47
C ALA A 7 3.16 -42.60 13.18
N VAL A 8 2.44 -41.75 12.46
CA VAL A 8 2.71 -40.31 12.43
C VAL A 8 1.65 -39.65 13.29
N VAL A 9 2.10 -39.05 14.38
CA VAL A 9 1.27 -38.26 15.32
C VAL A 9 0.65 -37.11 14.54
N ILE A 10 -0.66 -37.14 14.36
CA ILE A 10 -1.43 -36.02 13.84
C ILE A 10 -1.56 -35.01 14.99
N VAL A 11 -0.68 -34.01 15.03
CA VAL A 11 -0.96 -32.79 15.79
C VAL A 11 -1.90 -31.96 14.94
N THR A 12 -3.20 -32.11 15.18
CA THR A 12 -4.23 -31.22 14.63
C THR A 12 -4.14 -29.87 15.31
N PHE A 13 -3.25 -29.00 14.83
CA PHE A 13 -3.45 -27.57 15.04
C PHE A 13 -4.47 -27.08 14.01
N LEU A 14 -5.69 -26.92 14.52
CA LEU A 14 -6.80 -26.26 13.86
C LEU A 14 -6.39 -24.83 13.47
N TRP A 15 -6.57 -24.54 12.18
CA TRP A 15 -6.95 -23.23 11.65
C TRP A 15 -5.98 -22.07 11.87
N MET A 16 -4.87 -22.07 11.12
CA MET A 16 -4.31 -20.84 10.55
C MET A 16 -3.93 -21.14 9.09
N PRO A 17 -4.47 -20.43 8.08
CA PRO A 17 -3.90 -20.54 6.75
C PRO A 17 -2.48 -19.98 6.84
N LYS A 18 -1.48 -20.84 6.61
CA LYS A 18 -0.11 -20.40 6.32
C LYS A 18 -0.19 -19.49 5.09
N VAL A 19 -0.11 -18.18 5.31
CA VAL A 19 0.20 -17.24 4.24
C VAL A 19 1.69 -17.40 3.98
N GLU A 20 2.05 -18.27 3.03
CA GLU A 20 3.39 -18.30 2.50
C GLU A 20 3.61 -16.99 1.73
N ALA A 21 4.41 -16.11 2.32
CA ALA A 21 4.86 -14.89 1.68
C ALA A 21 5.83 -15.24 0.55
N THR A 22 5.32 -15.37 -0.67
CA THR A 22 6.14 -15.51 -1.86
C THR A 22 6.89 -14.20 -2.11
N VAL A 23 8.22 -14.23 -2.02
CA VAL A 23 9.08 -13.16 -2.54
C VAL A 23 9.02 -13.26 -4.06
N VAL A 24 8.18 -12.44 -4.70
CA VAL A 24 8.01 -12.48 -6.16
C VAL A 24 9.02 -11.55 -6.83
N VAL A 25 10.01 -12.13 -7.50
CA VAL A 25 11.01 -11.41 -8.31
C VAL A 25 10.35 -10.84 -9.57
N ALA A 26 10.75 -9.61 -9.92
CA ALA A 26 10.13 -8.72 -10.87
C ALA A 26 10.29 -9.14 -12.34
N GLU A 27 9.18 -9.48 -13.01
CA GLU A 27 8.96 -9.19 -14.45
C GLU A 27 7.48 -9.39 -14.86
N HIS A 28 6.72 -10.24 -14.16
CA HIS A 28 5.28 -10.49 -14.42
C HIS A 28 4.36 -10.11 -13.24
N VAL A 29 4.86 -9.26 -12.33
CA VAL A 29 4.35 -9.09 -10.95
C VAL A 29 3.09 -8.25 -10.88
N GLY A 30 2.91 -7.28 -11.77
CA GLY A 30 1.95 -6.19 -11.60
C GLY A 30 0.52 -6.62 -11.21
N ARG A 31 -0.13 -7.42 -12.05
CA ARG A 31 -1.50 -7.91 -11.76
C ARG A 31 -1.52 -9.16 -10.90
N ALA A 32 -0.44 -9.94 -10.89
CA ALA A 32 -0.38 -11.22 -10.20
C ALA A 32 -0.41 -11.07 -8.66
N ILE A 33 0.00 -9.92 -8.14
CA ILE A 33 0.05 -9.63 -6.69
C ILE A 33 -1.17 -8.90 -6.14
N LEU A 34 -2.15 -8.55 -6.99
CA LEU A 34 -3.31 -7.80 -6.54
C LEU A 34 -4.10 -8.61 -5.51
N GLY A 35 -4.36 -8.02 -4.35
CA GLY A 35 -5.05 -8.68 -3.25
C GLY A 35 -4.19 -9.63 -2.41
N GLN A 36 -2.87 -9.67 -2.62
CA GLN A 36 -1.94 -10.46 -1.82
C GLN A 36 -1.04 -9.57 -0.96
N TRP A 37 -0.81 -10.00 0.28
CA TRP A 37 0.21 -9.40 1.15
C TRP A 37 1.60 -9.78 0.64
N ILE A 38 2.37 -8.77 0.26
CA ILE A 38 3.78 -8.89 -0.08
C ILE A 38 4.63 -8.19 0.98
N HIS A 39 5.96 -8.27 0.86
CA HIS A 39 6.85 -7.59 1.79
C HIS A 39 7.86 -6.73 1.04
N TYR A 40 8.05 -5.51 1.53
CA TYR A 40 9.22 -4.70 1.23
C TYR A 40 10.32 -5.04 2.24
N GLU A 41 11.53 -5.35 1.78
CA GLU A 41 12.66 -5.63 2.65
C GLU A 41 13.55 -4.38 2.80
N THR A 42 13.77 -3.95 4.04
CA THR A 42 14.68 -2.83 4.34
C THR A 42 16.14 -3.27 4.16
N LYS A 43 17.07 -2.30 4.13
CA LYS A 43 18.51 -2.59 4.08
C LYS A 43 18.99 -3.44 5.27
N ASP A 44 18.29 -3.36 6.39
CA ASP A 44 18.60 -4.10 7.62
C ASP A 44 17.95 -5.50 7.64
N GLY A 45 17.27 -5.90 6.56
CA GLY A 45 16.58 -7.18 6.43
C GLY A 45 15.19 -7.23 7.07
N GLU A 46 14.68 -6.09 7.55
CA GLU A 46 13.32 -6.01 8.10
C GLU A 46 12.30 -6.15 6.97
N LYS A 47 11.32 -7.05 7.14
CA LYS A 47 10.25 -7.27 6.17
C LYS A 47 9.01 -6.49 6.58
N LYS A 48 8.67 -5.46 5.79
CA LYS A 48 7.50 -4.60 5.99
C LYS A 48 6.35 -5.07 5.08
N PRO A 49 5.24 -5.60 5.63
CA PRO A 49 4.12 -6.07 4.81
C PRO A 49 3.40 -4.91 4.11
N ILE A 50 3.08 -5.11 2.83
CA ILE A 50 2.36 -4.17 1.98
C ILE A 50 1.33 -4.96 1.19
N LEU A 51 0.12 -4.42 1.09
CA LEU A 51 -0.96 -4.96 0.28
C LEU A 51 -1.34 -3.93 -0.78
N ILE A 52 -1.52 -4.37 -2.02
CA ILE A 52 -2.09 -3.55 -3.08
C ILE A 52 -3.46 -4.11 -3.45
N ILE A 53 -4.49 -3.29 -3.33
CA ILE A 53 -5.86 -3.66 -3.68
C ILE A 53 -6.33 -2.90 -4.90
N GLN A 54 -7.05 -3.61 -5.78
CA GLN A 54 -7.90 -2.98 -6.77
C GLN A 54 -9.28 -2.77 -6.14
N LEU A 55 -9.79 -1.54 -6.22
CA LEU A 55 -11.09 -1.19 -5.67
C LEU A 55 -12.20 -1.75 -6.57
N LYS A 56 -13.20 -2.38 -5.94
CA LYS A 56 -14.39 -2.88 -6.64
C LYS A 56 -15.32 -1.74 -7.04
N GLU A 57 -15.41 -0.73 -6.18
CA GLU A 57 -16.24 0.45 -6.38
C GLU A 57 -15.39 1.72 -6.38
N LYS A 58 -15.88 2.78 -7.03
CA LYS A 58 -15.19 4.07 -7.02
C LYS A 58 -15.40 4.73 -5.66
N VAL A 59 -14.31 4.96 -4.95
CA VAL A 59 -14.30 5.77 -3.72
C VAL A 59 -13.77 7.17 -4.01
N SER A 60 -14.30 8.15 -3.29
CA SER A 60 -13.98 9.57 -3.50
C SER A 60 -13.40 10.24 -2.26
N THR A 61 -13.14 9.52 -1.18
CA THR A 61 -12.56 10.08 0.05
C THR A 61 -11.37 9.26 0.53
N VAL A 62 -10.44 9.91 1.23
CA VAL A 62 -9.32 9.25 1.92
C VAL A 62 -9.84 8.33 3.02
N HIS A 63 -10.92 8.74 3.71
CA HIS A 63 -11.55 7.92 4.72
C HIS A 63 -12.08 6.59 4.17
N ALA A 64 -12.76 6.60 3.01
CA ALA A 64 -13.23 5.37 2.39
C ALA A 64 -12.08 4.46 1.94
N LEU A 65 -10.97 5.03 1.46
CA LEU A 65 -9.76 4.26 1.15
C LEU A 65 -9.13 3.64 2.40
N GLU A 66 -9.15 4.36 3.52
CA GLU A 66 -8.70 3.85 4.83
C GLU A 66 -9.58 2.69 5.29
N GLU A 67 -10.91 2.79 5.16
CA GLU A 67 -11.84 1.70 5.47
C GLU A 67 -11.60 0.47 4.60
N GLU A 68 -11.31 0.64 3.31
CA GLU A 68 -10.93 -0.48 2.44
C GLU A 68 -9.66 -1.18 2.91
N CYS A 69 -8.65 -0.44 3.37
CA CYS A 69 -7.46 -1.05 3.96
C CYS A 69 -7.77 -1.76 5.30
N LYS A 70 -8.62 -1.16 6.14
CA LYS A 70 -9.06 -1.77 7.41
C LYS A 70 -9.81 -3.08 7.21
N ASN A 71 -10.64 -3.16 6.17
CA ASN A 71 -11.33 -4.40 5.79
C ASN A 71 -10.36 -5.54 5.40
N HIS A 72 -9.10 -5.21 5.09
CA HIS A 72 -8.05 -6.18 4.79
C HIS A 72 -7.04 -6.35 5.95
N GLY A 73 -7.31 -5.81 7.15
CA GLY A 73 -6.44 -5.91 8.32
C GLY A 73 -5.28 -4.92 8.31
N GLY A 74 -5.41 -3.81 7.58
CA GLY A 74 -4.37 -2.80 7.45
C GLY A 74 -4.86 -1.36 7.59
N THR A 75 -3.94 -0.42 7.37
CA THR A 75 -4.18 1.02 7.25
C THR A 75 -3.74 1.50 5.87
N LEU A 76 -4.13 2.70 5.45
CA LEU A 76 -3.50 3.27 4.26
C LEU A 76 -2.00 3.44 4.47
N ALA A 77 -1.23 3.31 3.38
CA ALA A 77 0.22 3.36 3.45
C ALA A 77 0.76 4.69 4.02
N SER A 78 1.50 4.56 5.12
CA SER A 78 2.57 5.47 5.56
C SER A 78 3.85 5.22 4.78
N ILE A 79 4.82 6.14 4.84
CA ILE A 79 6.12 6.01 4.16
C ILE A 79 7.25 6.52 5.07
N HIS A 80 8.28 5.69 5.30
CA HIS A 80 9.35 5.96 6.27
C HIS A 80 10.76 6.02 5.67
N SER A 81 10.90 5.83 4.36
CA SER A 81 12.18 6.00 3.68
C SER A 81 12.01 6.30 2.19
N LYS A 82 13.09 6.78 1.56
CA LYS A 82 13.13 7.01 0.12
C LYS A 82 13.01 5.68 -0.65
N GLU A 83 13.68 4.65 -0.19
CA GLU A 83 13.68 3.32 -0.81
C GLU A 83 12.28 2.71 -0.79
N GLU A 84 11.58 2.85 0.33
CA GLU A 84 10.20 2.39 0.48
C GLU A 84 9.25 3.18 -0.45
N ASN A 85 9.40 4.51 -0.49
CA ASN A 85 8.64 5.40 -1.38
C ASN A 85 8.77 4.98 -2.85
N ASP A 86 10.01 4.75 -3.29
CA ASP A 86 10.32 4.35 -4.65
C ASP A 86 9.81 2.92 -4.95
N PHE A 87 9.93 2.00 -4.00
CA PHE A 87 9.38 0.65 -4.10
C PHE A 87 7.87 0.67 -4.33
N ILE A 88 7.12 1.39 -3.48
CA ILE A 88 5.66 1.50 -3.59
C ILE A 88 5.28 2.14 -4.94
N ARG A 89 5.96 3.21 -5.35
CA ARG A 89 5.75 3.85 -6.66
C ARG A 89 5.89 2.85 -7.81
N ASP A 90 6.98 2.10 -7.83
CA ASP A 90 7.30 1.19 -8.94
C ASP A 90 6.33 0.02 -8.97
N LEU A 91 5.94 -0.47 -7.81
CA LEU A 91 4.97 -1.54 -7.68
C LEU A 91 3.59 -1.13 -8.20
N VAL A 92 3.09 0.05 -7.81
CA VAL A 92 1.82 0.60 -8.31
C VAL A 92 1.87 0.84 -9.82
N ASN A 93 2.99 1.38 -10.32
CA ASN A 93 3.17 1.58 -11.76
C ASN A 93 3.07 0.24 -12.52
N LYS A 94 3.77 -0.80 -12.06
CA LYS A 94 3.72 -2.14 -12.67
C LYS A 94 2.32 -2.75 -12.61
N ALA A 95 1.57 -2.51 -11.53
CA ALA A 95 0.25 -3.09 -11.31
C ALA A 95 -0.86 -2.43 -12.13
N PHE A 96 -0.86 -1.09 -12.22
CA PHE A 96 -2.02 -0.34 -12.71
C PHE A 96 -1.75 0.55 -13.92
N ILE A 97 -0.49 0.89 -14.19
CA ILE A 97 -0.17 1.89 -15.22
C ILE A 97 0.52 1.19 -16.39
N ARG A 98 -0.09 1.29 -17.58
CA ARG A 98 0.54 0.75 -18.80
C ARG A 98 1.80 1.54 -19.13
N GLU A 99 2.83 0.88 -19.66
CA GLU A 99 4.09 1.56 -20.04
C GLU A 99 3.87 2.71 -21.03
N SER A 100 2.90 2.56 -21.94
CA SER A 100 2.54 3.58 -22.94
C SER A 100 1.65 4.71 -22.39
N GLN A 101 1.18 4.62 -21.16
CA GLN A 101 0.28 5.61 -20.57
C GLN A 101 1.08 6.79 -20.00
N ASP A 102 0.61 8.02 -20.26
CA ASP A 102 1.15 9.18 -19.57
C ASP A 102 0.87 9.06 -18.06
N LYS A 103 1.96 8.99 -17.29
CA LYS A 103 1.93 8.89 -15.84
C LYS A 103 1.60 10.24 -15.18
N ARG A 104 1.69 11.36 -15.93
CA ARG A 104 1.31 12.70 -15.45
C ARG A 104 -0.18 12.70 -15.11
N GLY A 105 -0.51 13.14 -13.90
CA GLY A 105 -1.88 13.12 -13.38
C GLY A 105 -2.30 11.83 -12.67
N ASN A 106 -1.44 10.80 -12.60
CA ASN A 106 -1.68 9.63 -11.77
C ASN A 106 -1.01 9.80 -10.39
N TYR A 107 -1.77 9.47 -9.35
CA TYR A 107 -1.33 9.64 -7.97
C TYR A 107 -1.79 8.47 -7.11
N LEU A 108 -0.95 8.08 -6.16
CA LEU A 108 -1.33 7.20 -5.05
C LEU A 108 -1.72 8.04 -3.84
N ILE A 109 -2.89 7.79 -3.25
CA ILE A 109 -3.27 8.43 -1.98
C ILE A 109 -2.52 7.77 -0.83
N LEU A 110 -2.00 8.59 0.09
CA LEU A 110 -1.29 8.12 1.28
C LEU A 110 -2.19 8.25 2.51
N GLY A 111 -1.92 7.43 3.53
CA GLY A 111 -2.61 7.43 4.82
C GLY A 111 -2.20 8.62 5.67
N MET A 112 -2.46 9.85 5.20
CA MET A 112 -2.05 11.07 5.89
C MET A 112 -3.25 11.97 6.14
N HIS A 113 -3.33 12.51 7.36
CA HIS A 113 -4.28 13.54 7.76
C HIS A 113 -3.59 14.54 8.70
N ASN A 114 -3.80 15.84 8.49
CA ASN A 114 -3.15 16.93 9.23
C ASN A 114 -1.62 16.79 9.31
N LYS A 115 -0.98 16.37 8.21
CA LYS A 115 0.47 16.11 8.14
C LYS A 115 0.99 15.05 9.12
N GLN A 116 0.12 14.11 9.52
CA GLN A 116 0.46 12.96 10.36
C GLN A 116 -0.03 11.67 9.69
N TRP A 117 0.66 10.56 9.93
CA TRP A 117 0.23 9.26 9.43
C TRP A 117 -1.01 8.78 10.19
N THR A 118 -1.98 8.21 9.48
CA THR A 118 -3.25 7.69 10.04
C THR A 118 -3.05 6.39 10.82
N ASP A 119 -1.92 5.71 10.62
CA ASP A 119 -1.51 4.52 11.36
C ASP A 119 -0.80 4.85 12.69
N GLY A 120 -0.61 6.14 13.02
CA GLY A 120 0.02 6.59 14.26
C GLY A 120 1.55 6.51 14.28
N THR A 121 2.18 6.05 13.19
CA THR A 121 3.63 5.99 13.09
C THR A 121 4.25 7.40 13.03
N LYS A 122 5.54 7.50 13.36
CA LYS A 122 6.26 8.77 13.36
C LYS A 122 6.43 9.30 11.93
N MET A 123 6.29 10.62 11.77
CA MET A 123 6.70 11.33 10.55
C MET A 123 8.23 11.51 10.53
N ASP A 124 8.96 10.49 10.07
CA ASP A 124 10.43 10.45 10.00
C ASP A 124 10.97 10.63 8.57
N PHE A 125 10.09 10.57 7.57
CA PHE A 125 10.42 10.80 6.17
C PHE A 125 9.35 11.66 5.49
N THR A 126 9.79 12.58 4.62
CA THR A 126 8.89 13.33 3.74
C THR A 126 9.48 13.45 2.35
N ASN A 127 8.65 13.40 1.32
CA ASN A 127 9.09 13.60 -0.07
C ASN A 127 8.25 14.65 -0.80
N TRP A 128 7.87 15.74 -0.13
CA TRP A 128 7.04 16.79 -0.72
C TRP A 128 7.66 17.40 -1.98
N ASP A 129 6.84 17.69 -2.98
CA ASP A 129 7.28 18.26 -4.25
C ASP A 129 7.70 19.72 -4.09
N PRO A 130 8.90 20.09 -4.55
CA PRO A 130 9.42 21.44 -4.37
C PRO A 130 8.78 22.48 -5.32
N VAL A 131 8.18 22.05 -6.44
CA VAL A 131 7.65 22.96 -7.49
C VAL A 131 6.15 23.22 -7.29
N GLY A 132 5.53 22.59 -6.31
CA GLY A 132 4.13 22.83 -5.95
C GLY A 132 3.53 21.63 -5.23
N ASN A 133 3.17 21.83 -3.97
CA ASN A 133 2.60 20.81 -3.11
C ASN A 133 1.10 20.57 -3.36
N ARG A 134 0.55 20.72 -4.57
CA ARG A 134 -0.90 20.51 -4.80
C ARG A 134 -1.16 19.56 -5.96
N CYS A 135 -1.70 18.39 -5.63
CA CYS A 135 -2.20 17.43 -6.61
C CYS A 135 -3.59 17.83 -7.14
N SER A 136 -4.28 18.69 -6.38
CA SER A 136 -5.72 18.90 -6.49
C SER A 136 -6.09 19.84 -7.64
N TYR A 137 -7.09 19.42 -8.42
CA TYR A 137 -7.86 20.28 -9.32
C TYR A 137 -8.69 21.36 -8.58
N PHE A 138 -8.77 21.28 -7.25
CA PHE A 138 -9.54 22.18 -6.38
C PHE A 138 -8.61 22.99 -5.46
N PRO A 139 -8.01 24.09 -5.95
CA PRO A 139 -7.00 24.87 -5.23
C PRO A 139 -7.51 25.63 -3.99
N ARG A 140 -8.81 25.55 -3.67
CA ARG A 140 -9.43 26.29 -2.55
C ARG A 140 -9.86 25.41 -1.37
N LEU A 141 -9.68 24.09 -1.45
CA LEU A 141 -10.11 23.16 -0.42
C LEU A 141 -8.96 22.84 0.54
N ARG A 142 -9.30 22.52 1.79
CA ARG A 142 -8.36 22.14 2.85
C ARG A 142 -7.51 20.94 2.39
N THR A 143 -6.20 21.02 2.58
CA THR A 143 -5.20 20.14 1.98
C THR A 143 -4.44 19.31 3.02
N ASP A 144 -5.17 18.74 3.98
CA ASP A 144 -4.58 18.01 5.10
C ASP A 144 -4.14 16.58 4.76
N CYS A 145 -4.43 16.12 3.53
CA CYS A 145 -4.09 14.79 3.03
C CYS A 145 -3.00 14.82 1.96
N ALA A 146 -2.31 13.70 1.75
CA ALA A 146 -1.20 13.59 0.81
C ALA A 146 -1.46 12.59 -0.31
N ALA A 147 -0.87 12.84 -1.47
CA ALA A 147 -0.76 11.86 -2.54
C ALA A 147 0.63 11.89 -3.18
N MET A 148 1.12 10.74 -3.60
CA MET A 148 2.40 10.57 -4.30
C MET A 148 2.19 10.60 -5.82
N TYR A 149 2.98 11.42 -6.53
CA TYR A 149 3.07 11.40 -7.98
C TYR A 149 3.71 10.09 -8.47
N LEU A 150 2.99 9.32 -9.29
CA LEU A 150 3.53 8.06 -9.82
C LEU A 150 4.65 8.24 -10.85
N HIS A 151 4.84 9.44 -11.41
CA HIS A 151 5.87 9.72 -12.40
C HIS A 151 7.20 10.25 -11.83
N LYS A 152 7.24 10.72 -10.58
CA LYS A 152 8.44 11.34 -9.97
C LYS A 152 8.63 11.06 -8.48
N SER A 153 7.73 10.27 -7.86
CA SER A 153 7.77 9.82 -6.47
C SER A 153 7.60 10.90 -5.38
N SER A 154 7.68 12.18 -5.73
CA SER A 154 7.38 13.28 -4.83
C SER A 154 5.90 13.33 -4.46
N TRP A 155 5.59 13.97 -3.33
CA TRP A 155 4.26 14.09 -2.77
C TRP A 155 3.68 15.46 -3.02
N CYS A 156 2.37 15.53 -3.09
CA CYS A 156 1.64 16.77 -3.09
C CYS A 156 0.45 16.63 -2.15
N GLU A 157 -0.03 17.76 -1.67
CA GLU A 157 -1.23 17.84 -0.87
C GLU A 157 -2.46 17.66 -1.77
N THR A 158 -3.47 17.01 -1.20
CA THR A 158 -4.75 16.74 -1.82
C THR A 158 -5.87 16.90 -0.80
N THR A 159 -7.09 16.98 -1.29
CA THR A 159 -8.31 16.98 -0.49
C THR A 159 -8.59 15.61 0.10
N CYS A 160 -9.07 15.59 1.33
CA CYS A 160 -9.46 14.36 2.02
C CYS A 160 -10.84 13.85 1.57
N ASP A 161 -11.79 14.76 1.33
CA ASP A 161 -13.20 14.43 1.09
C ASP A 161 -13.60 14.38 -0.39
N ARG A 162 -12.67 14.73 -1.29
CA ARG A 162 -12.97 14.80 -2.72
C ARG A 162 -11.76 14.44 -3.56
N LEU A 163 -11.58 13.16 -3.81
CA LEU A 163 -10.56 12.60 -4.68
C LEU A 163 -11.00 12.67 -6.16
N GLY A 164 -10.02 12.74 -7.06
CA GLY A 164 -10.28 12.76 -8.51
C GLY A 164 -10.84 11.43 -9.04
N PRO A 165 -11.42 11.42 -10.27
CA PRO A 165 -12.23 10.32 -10.80
C PRO A 165 -11.47 9.03 -11.15
N ASN A 166 -10.13 9.04 -11.13
CA ASN A 166 -9.26 7.95 -11.55
C ASN A 166 -8.57 7.28 -10.35
N ARG A 167 -9.35 6.92 -9.33
CA ARG A 167 -8.87 6.15 -8.18
C ARG A 167 -9.56 4.79 -8.21
N ASN A 168 -8.80 3.76 -8.56
CA ASN A 168 -9.26 2.36 -8.65
C ASN A 168 -8.35 1.41 -7.87
N PHE A 169 -7.44 1.94 -7.05
CA PHE A 169 -6.54 1.16 -6.21
C PHE A 169 -6.20 1.88 -4.91
N ALA A 170 -5.73 1.10 -3.94
CA ALA A 170 -5.12 1.58 -2.70
C ALA A 170 -3.89 0.74 -2.37
N VAL A 171 -2.99 1.30 -1.57
CA VAL A 171 -1.86 0.57 -0.97
C VAL A 171 -2.05 0.61 0.54
N CYS A 172 -2.05 -0.57 1.15
CA CYS A 172 -2.30 -0.76 2.55
C CYS A 172 -1.06 -1.29 3.27
N ARG A 173 -0.90 -0.88 4.52
CA ARG A 173 0.11 -1.36 5.47
C ARG A 173 -0.53 -2.28 6.48
N LEU A 174 0.16 -3.35 6.87
CA LEU A 174 -0.35 -4.24 7.91
C LEU A 174 -0.30 -3.53 9.26
N VAL A 175 -1.40 -3.62 10.02
CA VAL A 175 -1.39 -3.26 11.44
C VAL A 175 -0.90 -4.49 12.20
N LEU A 176 0.30 -4.42 12.77
CA LEU A 176 0.73 -5.41 13.75
C LEU A 176 -0.05 -5.13 15.02
N GLU A 177 -1.05 -5.94 15.36
CA GLU A 177 -1.62 -5.91 16.71
C GLU A 177 -0.48 -6.19 17.70
N GLU A 178 -0.17 -5.24 18.57
CA GLU A 178 0.68 -5.55 19.72
C GLU A 178 -0.01 -6.62 20.57
N PRO A 179 0.69 -7.67 21.02
CA PRO A 179 0.10 -8.64 21.92
C PRO A 179 -0.35 -7.93 23.19
N ARG A 180 -1.66 -8.01 23.49
CA ARG A 180 -2.26 -7.55 24.74
C ARG A 180 -1.70 -8.24 25.96
#